data_AF-A0A5Q4E0K3-F1
#
_entry.id   AF-A0A5Q4E0K3-F1
#
_cell.length_a   1.000
_cell.length_b   1.000
_cell.length_c   1.000
_cell.angle_alpha   90.00
_cell.angle_beta   90.00
_cell.angle_gamma   90.00
#
_symmetry.space_group_name_H-M   'P 1'
#
loop_
_entity.id
_entity.type
_entity.pdbx_description
1 polymer ?
#
loop_
_entity_poly.entity_id
_entity_poly.type
_entity_poly.pdbx_seq_one_letter_code
_entity_poly.pdbx_strand_id
1 'polypeptide(L)'
;MLPNYDDRWQNTLHWQPQNSQQQSFQQLYEAILVANQQVNLTRITTPDDFWEKHLWDSLQGVQPWLSDLDIGAPALKVVDIGTGGGFPGLPVALVFPHWAIALMDATRKKIAALESVCATLGIANVGFLPQRAEQVAHQPVHREAYDLALLRAVGPVNTCAEYALPLLNLGGQAVLYRGQWTAEEEAGLVAILPRLGGQLLEVRSQVTPLTQGVRHTVVVTKIDRTPDKFPRLPGIPAKTPLV
;
A
#
# COMPACT_ATOMS: atom_id res chain seq x y z
N MET A 1 -17.92 -4.90 -16.79
CA MET A 1 -16.50 -4.87 -17.22
C MET A 1 -15.87 -3.61 -16.69
N LEU A 2 -14.60 -3.68 -16.30
CA LEU A 2 -13.76 -2.51 -16.08
C LEU A 2 -13.60 -1.76 -17.41
N PRO A 3 -13.56 -0.42 -17.36
CA PRO A 3 -13.28 0.37 -18.55
C PRO A 3 -11.84 0.14 -19.02
N ASN A 4 -11.62 0.19 -20.34
CA ASN A 4 -10.28 0.34 -20.88
C ASN A 4 -9.95 1.84 -20.98
N TYR A 5 -8.95 2.29 -20.20
CA TYR A 5 -8.49 3.67 -20.11
C TYR A 5 -6.98 3.78 -20.33
N ASP A 6 -6.45 3.12 -21.36
CA ASP A 6 -5.03 3.12 -21.74
C ASP A 6 -4.42 4.53 -21.75
N ASP A 7 -5.07 5.49 -22.43
CA ASP A 7 -4.61 6.89 -22.47
C ASP A 7 -4.49 7.51 -21.08
N ARG A 8 -5.39 7.18 -20.13
CA ARG A 8 -5.35 7.75 -18.79
C ARG A 8 -4.20 7.18 -17.99
N TRP A 9 -3.92 5.88 -18.11
CA TRP A 9 -2.73 5.28 -17.52
C TRP A 9 -1.46 5.96 -18.03
N GLN A 10 -1.30 6.05 -19.35
CA GLN A 10 -0.12 6.63 -19.97
C GLN A 10 0.07 8.10 -19.62
N ASN A 11 -0.99 8.90 -19.64
CA ASN A 11 -0.90 10.35 -19.39
C ASN A 11 -0.65 10.70 -17.92
N THR A 12 -0.98 9.81 -16.98
CA THR A 12 -0.86 10.11 -15.54
C THR A 12 0.27 9.35 -14.86
N LEU A 13 0.50 8.09 -15.23
CA LEU A 13 1.54 7.25 -14.64
C LEU A 13 2.74 7.04 -15.56
N HIS A 14 2.70 7.52 -16.81
CA HIS A 14 3.72 7.26 -17.84
C HIS A 14 3.94 5.78 -18.12
N TRP A 15 2.91 4.98 -17.87
CA TRP A 15 2.89 3.53 -18.01
C TRP A 15 1.47 3.08 -18.34
N GLN A 16 1.31 1.96 -19.03
CA GLN A 16 0.02 1.33 -19.30
C GLN A 16 0.10 -0.20 -19.10
N PRO A 17 -0.98 -0.84 -18.60
CA PRO A 17 -1.00 -2.28 -18.41
C PRO A 17 -1.01 -3.03 -19.74
N GLN A 18 -0.27 -4.13 -19.81
CA GLN A 18 -0.37 -5.09 -20.91
C GLN A 18 -1.74 -5.80 -20.89
N ASN A 19 -2.15 -6.40 -22.02
CA ASN A 19 -3.42 -7.12 -22.13
C ASN A 19 -3.63 -8.18 -21.03
N SER A 20 -2.57 -8.91 -20.66
CA SER A 20 -2.58 -9.88 -19.56
C SER A 20 -2.86 -9.25 -18.20
N GLN A 21 -2.28 -8.08 -17.93
CA GLN A 21 -2.51 -7.31 -16.71
C GLN A 21 -3.92 -6.72 -16.68
N GLN A 22 -4.44 -6.22 -17.82
CA GLN A 22 -5.82 -5.78 -17.93
C GLN A 22 -6.81 -6.90 -17.63
N GLN A 23 -6.57 -8.10 -18.17
CA GLN A 23 -7.38 -9.28 -17.87
C GLN A 23 -7.30 -9.65 -16.38
N SER A 24 -6.11 -9.58 -15.79
CA SER A 24 -5.91 -9.84 -14.35
C SER A 24 -6.66 -8.82 -13.49
N PHE A 25 -6.69 -7.55 -13.87
CA PHE A 25 -7.48 -6.52 -13.20
C PHE A 25 -8.99 -6.77 -13.30
N GLN A 26 -9.48 -7.19 -14.48
CA GLN A 26 -10.88 -7.58 -14.66
C GLN A 26 -11.25 -8.74 -13.73
N GLN A 27 -10.43 -9.79 -13.69
CA GLN A 27 -10.64 -10.94 -12.82
C GLN A 27 -10.58 -10.56 -11.34
N LEU A 28 -9.65 -9.68 -10.95
CA LEU A 28 -9.56 -9.15 -9.59
C LEU A 28 -10.84 -8.39 -9.22
N TYR A 29 -11.34 -7.52 -10.09
CA TYR A 29 -12.59 -6.79 -9.86
C TYR A 29 -13.77 -7.73 -9.60
N GLU A 30 -13.95 -8.73 -10.45
CA GLU A 30 -15.02 -9.72 -10.31
C GLU A 30 -14.87 -10.53 -9.02
N ALA A 31 -13.68 -11.03 -8.73
CA ALA A 31 -13.41 -11.82 -7.53
C ALA A 31 -13.62 -11.00 -6.24
N ILE A 32 -13.22 -9.73 -6.23
CA ILE A 32 -13.46 -8.82 -5.10
C ILE A 32 -14.95 -8.57 -4.93
N LEU A 33 -15.72 -8.34 -6.00
CA LEU A 33 -17.18 -8.17 -5.89
C LEU A 33 -17.86 -9.41 -5.31
N VAL A 34 -17.47 -10.61 -5.74
CA VAL A 34 -18.00 -11.86 -5.20
C VAL A 34 -17.64 -12.01 -3.72
N ALA A 35 -16.37 -11.82 -3.35
CA ALA A 35 -15.94 -11.89 -1.96
C ALA A 35 -16.62 -10.81 -1.08
N ASN A 36 -16.90 -9.63 -1.65
CA ASN A 36 -17.54 -8.52 -0.96
C ASN A 36 -18.98 -8.82 -0.51
N GLN A 37 -19.65 -9.79 -1.15
CA GLN A 37 -20.99 -10.25 -0.74
C GLN A 37 -20.97 -10.99 0.61
N GLN A 38 -19.83 -11.58 0.97
CA GLN A 38 -19.67 -12.37 2.20
C GLN A 38 -18.94 -11.59 3.29
N VAL A 39 -17.95 -10.78 2.90
CA VAL A 39 -17.11 -9.98 3.81
C VAL A 39 -17.06 -8.56 3.25
N ASN A 40 -17.42 -7.56 4.06
CA ASN A 40 -17.30 -6.15 3.66
C ASN A 40 -15.81 -5.76 3.47
N LEU A 41 -15.31 -5.96 2.25
CA LEU A 41 -13.95 -5.65 1.79
C LEU A 41 -13.87 -4.19 1.33
N THR A 42 -14.88 -3.73 0.60
CA THR A 42 -14.95 -2.37 0.07
C THR A 42 -16.37 -1.89 -0.14
N ARG A 43 -16.55 -0.56 -0.11
CA ARG A 43 -17.81 0.11 -0.52
C ARG A 43 -17.82 0.46 -2.02
N ILE A 44 -16.67 0.37 -2.68
CA ILE A 44 -16.51 0.68 -4.10
C ILE A 44 -16.86 -0.55 -4.92
N THR A 45 -17.94 -0.46 -5.70
CA THR A 45 -18.48 -1.59 -6.45
C THR A 45 -18.78 -1.28 -7.91
N THR A 46 -18.73 -0.01 -8.32
CA THR A 46 -18.89 0.38 -9.73
C THR A 46 -17.56 0.23 -10.47
N PRO A 47 -17.56 -0.12 -11.77
CA PRO A 47 -16.33 -0.33 -12.53
C PRO A 47 -15.39 0.88 -12.55
N ASP A 48 -15.93 2.08 -12.81
CA ASP A 48 -15.13 3.30 -12.92
C ASP A 48 -14.49 3.69 -11.60
N ASP A 49 -15.25 3.61 -10.49
CA ASP A 49 -14.71 3.88 -9.16
C ASP A 49 -13.67 2.82 -8.76
N PHE A 50 -13.87 1.55 -9.12
CA PHE A 50 -12.89 0.51 -8.84
C PHE A 50 -11.59 0.77 -9.60
N TRP A 51 -11.69 1.10 -10.88
CA TRP A 51 -10.53 1.47 -11.69
C TRP A 51 -9.77 2.63 -11.07
N GLU A 52 -10.43 3.74 -10.74
CA GLU A 52 -9.75 4.93 -10.24
C GLU A 52 -9.27 4.76 -8.80
N LYS A 53 -10.16 4.37 -7.90
CA LYS A 53 -9.93 4.42 -6.45
C LYS A 53 -9.26 3.15 -5.92
N HIS A 54 -9.23 2.06 -6.69
CA HIS A 54 -8.56 0.83 -6.29
C HIS A 54 -7.38 0.44 -7.16
N LEU A 55 -7.47 0.56 -8.49
CA LEU A 55 -6.32 0.22 -9.34
C LEU A 55 -5.36 1.41 -9.48
N TRP A 56 -5.83 2.51 -10.06
CA TRP A 56 -5.00 3.68 -10.35
C TRP A 56 -4.41 4.29 -9.08
N ASP A 57 -5.25 4.53 -8.08
CA ASP A 57 -4.81 5.11 -6.80
C ASP A 57 -3.80 4.22 -6.07
N SER A 58 -3.81 2.90 -6.30
CA SER A 58 -2.79 2.00 -5.74
C SER A 58 -1.46 2.14 -6.48
N LEU A 59 -1.51 2.12 -7.80
CA LEU A 59 -0.32 2.12 -8.66
C LEU A 59 0.39 3.48 -8.68
N GLN A 60 -0.33 4.59 -8.50
CA GLN A 60 0.31 5.92 -8.46
C GLN A 60 1.33 6.06 -7.32
N GLY A 61 1.13 5.35 -6.20
CA GLY A 61 2.10 5.34 -5.10
C GLY A 61 3.43 4.64 -5.44
N VAL A 62 3.39 3.69 -6.38
CA VAL A 62 4.56 2.93 -6.84
C VAL A 62 4.98 3.31 -8.26
N GLN A 63 4.56 4.48 -8.74
CA GLN A 63 4.92 4.99 -10.07
C GLN A 63 6.43 4.92 -10.39
N PRO A 64 7.37 5.23 -9.47
CA PRO A 64 8.81 5.18 -9.77
C PRO A 64 9.30 3.80 -10.25
N TRP A 65 8.60 2.74 -9.90
CA TRP A 65 8.96 1.37 -10.28
C TRP A 65 8.26 0.89 -11.54
N LEU A 66 7.25 1.61 -12.04
CA LEU A 66 6.50 1.21 -13.24
C LEU A 66 7.33 1.34 -14.52
N SER A 67 8.26 2.31 -14.58
CA SER A 67 9.13 2.52 -15.75
C SER A 67 10.20 1.45 -15.93
N ASP A 68 10.54 0.72 -14.86
CA ASP A 68 11.69 -0.19 -14.84
C ASP A 68 11.28 -1.66 -15.08
N LEU A 69 9.99 -1.91 -15.31
CA LEU A 69 9.44 -3.27 -15.49
C LEU A 69 10.14 -4.07 -16.59
N ASP A 70 10.56 -3.41 -17.67
CA ASP A 70 11.19 -4.06 -18.83
C ASP A 70 12.72 -4.20 -18.71
N ILE A 71 13.34 -3.60 -17.67
CA ILE A 71 14.81 -3.50 -17.55
C ILE A 71 15.36 -4.30 -16.36
N GLY A 72 14.59 -5.25 -15.84
CA GLY A 72 15.01 -6.11 -14.73
C GLY A 72 15.00 -5.39 -13.39
N ALA A 73 13.93 -4.64 -13.10
CA ALA A 73 13.70 -4.04 -11.79
C ALA A 73 13.98 -5.02 -10.64
N PRO A 74 14.59 -4.56 -9.54
CA PRO A 74 14.91 -5.42 -8.41
C PRO A 74 13.62 -6.02 -7.83
N ALA A 75 13.69 -7.29 -7.45
CA ALA A 75 12.63 -7.94 -6.68
C ALA A 75 12.58 -7.30 -5.28
N LEU A 76 11.45 -6.65 -4.97
CA LEU A 76 11.24 -6.03 -3.67
C LEU A 76 10.41 -6.92 -2.75
N LYS A 77 10.71 -6.87 -1.47
CA LYS A 77 9.84 -7.38 -0.40
C LYS A 77 8.99 -6.24 0.15
N VAL A 78 7.70 -6.33 -0.09
CA VAL A 78 6.72 -5.27 0.20
C VAL A 78 5.78 -5.70 1.31
N VAL A 79 5.39 -4.76 2.17
CA VAL A 79 4.30 -4.96 3.14
C VAL A 79 3.19 -3.96 2.91
N ASP A 80 1.96 -4.44 2.72
CA ASP A 80 0.75 -3.61 2.68
C ASP A 80 0.10 -3.64 4.07
N ILE A 81 0.27 -2.57 4.83
CA ILE A 81 -0.18 -2.47 6.22
C ILE A 81 -1.60 -1.91 6.23
N GLY A 82 -2.53 -2.66 6.83
CA GLY A 82 -3.94 -2.30 6.80
C GLY A 82 -4.57 -2.52 5.43
N THR A 83 -4.17 -3.59 4.74
CA THR A 83 -4.54 -3.89 3.35
C THR A 83 -6.05 -3.91 3.09
N GLY A 84 -6.87 -4.20 4.12
CA GLY A 84 -8.32 -4.15 4.04
C GLY A 84 -8.88 -5.07 2.95
N GLY A 85 -9.31 -4.46 1.84
CA GLY A 85 -9.79 -5.16 0.65
C GLY A 85 -8.69 -5.70 -0.28
N GLY A 86 -7.42 -5.65 0.15
CA GLY A 86 -6.27 -6.05 -0.67
C GLY A 86 -5.63 -4.88 -1.42
N PHE A 87 -5.79 -3.63 -0.95
CA PHE A 87 -5.33 -2.47 -1.69
C PHE A 87 -4.52 -1.51 -0.81
N PRO A 88 -3.31 -1.11 -1.24
CA PRO A 88 -2.79 -1.21 -2.62
C PRO A 88 -2.09 -2.53 -3.02
N GLY A 89 -1.97 -3.49 -2.11
CA GLY A 89 -1.10 -4.66 -2.30
C GLY A 89 -1.44 -5.58 -3.49
N LEU A 90 -2.71 -5.87 -3.78
CA LEU A 90 -3.09 -6.75 -4.89
C LEU A 90 -2.84 -6.14 -6.28
N PRO A 91 -3.21 -4.87 -6.56
CA PRO A 91 -2.80 -4.23 -7.81
C PRO A 91 -1.28 -4.25 -8.00
N VAL A 92 -0.52 -3.99 -6.93
CA VAL A 92 0.95 -4.05 -6.97
C VAL A 92 1.43 -5.48 -7.25
N ALA A 93 0.87 -6.50 -6.60
CA ALA A 93 1.22 -7.90 -6.83
C ALA A 93 1.00 -8.34 -8.29
N LEU A 94 -0.08 -7.86 -8.92
CA LEU A 94 -0.41 -8.16 -10.31
C LEU A 94 0.52 -7.47 -11.32
N VAL A 95 0.98 -6.25 -11.02
CA VAL A 95 1.91 -5.52 -11.89
C VAL A 95 3.35 -6.01 -11.71
N PHE A 96 3.73 -6.37 -10.48
CA PHE A 96 5.07 -6.80 -10.12
C PHE A 96 5.08 -8.27 -9.64
N PRO A 97 4.94 -9.26 -10.53
CA PRO A 97 4.86 -10.67 -10.15
C PRO A 97 6.15 -11.22 -9.51
N HIS A 98 7.27 -10.51 -9.67
CA HIS A 98 8.58 -10.84 -9.09
C HIS A 98 8.78 -10.24 -7.70
N TRP A 99 7.88 -9.37 -7.22
CA TRP A 99 7.92 -8.84 -5.85
C TRP A 99 7.22 -9.79 -4.89
N ALA A 100 7.70 -9.86 -3.65
CA ALA A 100 7.06 -10.60 -2.58
C ALA A 100 6.20 -9.65 -1.74
N ILE A 101 4.87 -9.78 -1.81
CA ILE A 101 3.94 -8.86 -1.16
C ILE A 101 3.34 -9.50 0.10
N ALA A 102 3.49 -8.88 1.26
CA ALA A 102 2.83 -9.29 2.50
C ALA A 102 1.58 -8.43 2.75
N LEU A 103 0.39 -9.01 2.67
CA LEU A 103 -0.87 -8.34 2.98
C LEU A 103 -1.17 -8.45 4.47
N MET A 104 -1.19 -7.33 5.18
CA MET A 104 -1.39 -7.28 6.62
C MET A 104 -2.70 -6.59 7.00
N ASP A 105 -3.51 -7.24 7.83
CA ASP A 105 -4.68 -6.63 8.46
C ASP A 105 -5.00 -7.35 9.78
N ALA A 106 -5.47 -6.60 10.78
CA ALA A 106 -5.92 -7.18 12.03
C ALA A 106 -7.19 -8.03 11.89
N THR A 107 -7.94 -7.85 10.79
CA THR A 107 -9.24 -8.46 10.54
C THR A 107 -9.08 -9.79 9.81
N ARG A 108 -8.95 -10.89 10.58
CA ARG A 108 -8.73 -12.25 10.05
C ARG A 108 -9.68 -12.64 8.90
N LYS A 109 -10.97 -12.31 9.02
CA LYS A 109 -11.96 -12.63 7.96
C LYS A 109 -11.70 -11.93 6.63
N LYS A 110 -11.11 -10.73 6.64
CA LYS A 110 -10.71 -10.04 5.41
C LYS A 110 -9.53 -10.74 4.77
N ILE A 111 -8.50 -11.04 5.57
CA ILE A 111 -7.33 -11.80 5.11
C ILE A 111 -7.74 -13.16 4.52
N ALA A 112 -8.61 -13.91 5.19
CA ALA A 112 -9.11 -15.20 4.66
C ALA A 112 -9.87 -15.05 3.33
N ALA A 113 -10.64 -13.96 3.15
CA ALA A 113 -11.28 -13.67 1.87
C ALA A 113 -10.24 -13.36 0.78
N LEU A 114 -9.19 -12.61 1.10
CA LEU A 114 -8.10 -12.31 0.16
C LEU A 114 -7.27 -13.55 -0.17
N GLU A 115 -7.04 -14.45 0.78
CA GLU A 115 -6.44 -15.78 0.55
C GLU A 115 -7.23 -16.56 -0.50
N SER A 116 -8.55 -16.64 -0.34
CA SER A 116 -9.43 -17.31 -1.31
C SER A 116 -9.41 -16.63 -2.70
N VAL A 117 -9.38 -15.30 -2.75
CA VAL A 117 -9.28 -14.54 -4.01
C VAL A 117 -7.94 -14.86 -4.70
N CYS A 118 -6.82 -14.77 -3.99
CA CYS A 118 -5.50 -15.05 -4.55
C CYS A 118 -5.38 -16.51 -5.03
N ALA A 119 -5.90 -17.47 -4.25
CA ALA A 119 -5.91 -18.88 -4.65
C ALA A 119 -6.74 -19.11 -5.92
N THR A 120 -7.89 -18.45 -6.05
CA THR A 120 -8.75 -18.56 -7.24
C THR A 120 -8.10 -17.97 -8.49
N LEU A 121 -7.39 -16.84 -8.33
CA LEU A 121 -6.76 -16.13 -9.44
C LEU A 121 -5.32 -16.58 -9.72
N GLY A 122 -4.76 -17.49 -8.92
CA GLY A 122 -3.38 -17.97 -9.07
C GLY A 122 -2.32 -16.93 -8.72
N ILE A 123 -2.63 -15.96 -7.85
CA ILE A 123 -1.68 -14.92 -7.41
C ILE A 123 -0.75 -15.53 -6.36
N ALA A 124 0.43 -15.98 -6.78
CA ALA A 124 1.36 -16.75 -5.96
C ALA A 124 2.38 -15.93 -5.17
N ASN A 125 2.59 -14.66 -5.53
CA ASN A 125 3.61 -13.78 -4.94
C ASN A 125 3.12 -13.00 -3.71
N VAL A 126 2.04 -13.47 -3.09
CA VAL A 126 1.38 -12.84 -1.95
C VAL A 126 1.44 -13.75 -0.72
N GLY A 127 1.90 -13.19 0.41
CA GLY A 127 1.79 -13.76 1.75
C GLY A 127 0.80 -12.98 2.61
N PHE A 128 0.29 -13.63 3.67
CA PHE A 128 -0.81 -13.09 4.48
C PHE A 128 -0.42 -12.97 5.95
N LEU A 129 -0.68 -11.80 6.55
CA LEU A 129 -0.35 -11.48 7.94
C LEU A 129 -1.61 -11.00 8.67
N PRO A 130 -2.44 -11.91 9.22
CA PRO A 130 -3.67 -11.58 9.93
C PRO A 130 -3.39 -11.07 11.37
N GLN A 131 -2.57 -10.04 11.48
CA GLN A 131 -2.04 -9.47 12.71
C GLN A 131 -1.95 -7.95 12.61
N ARG A 132 -1.80 -7.29 13.76
CA ARG A 132 -1.56 -5.85 13.84
C ARG A 132 -0.10 -5.51 13.53
N ALA A 133 0.14 -4.36 12.90
CA ALA A 133 1.49 -3.86 12.61
C ALA A 133 2.34 -3.77 13.88
N GLU A 134 1.73 -3.33 14.98
CA GLU A 134 2.38 -3.21 16.29
C GLU A 134 2.93 -4.55 16.79
N GLN A 135 2.30 -5.67 16.43
CA GLN A 135 2.73 -7.00 16.83
C GLN A 135 3.77 -7.56 15.86
N VAL A 136 3.55 -7.39 14.56
CA VAL A 136 4.42 -7.93 13.51
C VAL A 136 5.80 -7.28 13.56
N ALA A 137 5.88 -5.97 13.81
CA ALA A 137 7.13 -5.24 13.88
C ALA A 137 8.06 -5.62 15.06
N HIS A 138 7.56 -6.38 16.03
CA HIS A 138 8.38 -6.96 17.11
C HIS A 138 8.79 -8.41 16.84
N GLN A 139 8.34 -9.01 15.74
CA GLN A 139 8.76 -10.35 15.34
C GLN A 139 10.10 -10.26 14.58
N PRO A 140 11.15 -10.98 14.99
CA PRO A 140 12.48 -10.88 14.36
C PRO A 140 12.49 -11.12 12.84
N VAL A 141 11.59 -11.95 12.32
CA VAL A 141 11.49 -12.27 10.88
C VAL A 141 10.92 -11.11 10.03
N HIS A 142 10.24 -10.15 10.67
CA HIS A 142 9.56 -9.05 9.99
C HIS A 142 10.13 -7.66 10.32
N ARG A 143 10.76 -7.50 11.49
CA ARG A 143 11.41 -6.26 11.89
C ARG A 143 12.54 -5.92 10.91
N GLU A 144 12.53 -4.70 10.38
CA GLU A 144 13.53 -4.17 9.45
C GLU A 144 13.85 -5.10 8.26
N ALA A 145 12.81 -5.74 7.71
CA ALA A 145 12.94 -6.83 6.73
C ALA A 145 12.20 -6.59 5.41
N TYR A 146 11.71 -5.37 5.16
CA TYR A 146 10.97 -4.99 3.95
C TYR A 146 11.63 -3.80 3.26
N ASP A 147 11.62 -3.81 1.93
CA ASP A 147 12.14 -2.71 1.09
C ASP A 147 11.10 -1.60 0.92
N LEU A 148 9.81 -1.97 0.94
CA LEU A 148 8.71 -1.06 0.70
C LEU A 148 7.52 -1.34 1.64
N ALA A 149 6.96 -0.30 2.24
CA ALA A 149 5.74 -0.37 3.02
C ALA A 149 4.65 0.51 2.39
N LEU A 150 3.46 -0.04 2.18
CA LEU A 150 2.33 0.67 1.60
C LEU A 150 1.25 0.85 2.65
N LEU A 151 0.72 2.07 2.80
CA LEU A 151 -0.30 2.39 3.79
C LEU A 151 -1.36 3.33 3.22
N ARG A 152 -2.59 2.83 3.06
CA ARG A 152 -3.73 3.62 2.60
C ARG A 152 -4.90 3.51 3.56
N ALA A 153 -5.46 4.66 3.94
CA ALA A 153 -6.64 4.76 4.82
C ALA A 153 -6.53 4.04 6.18
N VAL A 154 -5.33 3.93 6.76
CA VAL A 154 -5.08 3.25 8.04
C VAL A 154 -5.29 4.13 9.26
N GLY A 155 -4.95 5.43 9.16
CA GLY A 155 -4.99 6.36 10.29
C GLY A 155 -4.18 7.63 10.03
N PRO A 156 -3.95 8.44 11.08
CA PRO A 156 -3.11 9.64 11.00
C PRO A 156 -1.69 9.34 10.48
N VAL A 157 -1.06 10.32 9.84
CA VAL A 157 0.25 10.10 9.18
C VAL A 157 1.37 9.70 10.15
N ASN A 158 1.39 10.29 11.35
CA ASN A 158 2.37 9.94 12.38
C ASN A 158 2.22 8.49 12.88
N THR A 159 0.98 8.02 12.98
CA THR A 159 0.66 6.63 13.31
C THR A 159 1.13 5.68 12.21
N CYS A 160 0.88 6.04 10.94
CA CYS A 160 1.36 5.27 9.80
C CYS A 160 2.88 5.18 9.75
N ALA A 161 3.60 6.26 10.04
CA ALA A 161 5.07 6.25 10.13
C ALA A 161 5.58 5.32 11.24
N GLU A 162 4.93 5.33 12.42
CA GLU A 162 5.26 4.42 13.54
C GLU A 162 4.99 2.95 13.19
N TYR A 163 3.99 2.65 12.36
CA TYR A 163 3.76 1.29 11.88
C TYR A 163 4.78 0.84 10.83
N ALA A 164 5.16 1.73 9.92
CA ALA A 164 5.96 1.37 8.75
C ALA A 164 7.46 1.29 9.03
N LEU A 165 8.04 2.32 9.64
CA LEU A 165 9.50 2.43 9.81
C LEU A 165 10.15 1.24 10.55
N PRO A 166 9.55 0.66 11.60
CA PRO A 166 10.11 -0.52 12.26
C PRO A 166 10.15 -1.78 11.38
N LEU A 167 9.37 -1.84 10.30
CA LEU A 167 9.35 -2.96 9.35
C LEU A 167 10.34 -2.77 8.21
N LEU A 168 10.80 -1.55 7.95
CA LEU A 168 11.68 -1.24 6.82
C LEU A 168 13.15 -1.50 7.14
N ASN A 169 13.85 -2.13 6.19
CA ASN A 169 15.31 -2.20 6.19
C ASN A 169 15.92 -0.80 5.94
N LEU A 170 17.21 -0.62 6.23
CA LEU A 170 17.91 0.64 5.93
C LEU A 170 17.85 0.92 4.43
N GLY A 171 17.43 2.13 4.06
CA GLY A 171 17.16 2.54 2.68
C GLY A 171 15.76 2.19 2.17
N GLY A 172 15.02 1.33 2.88
CA GLY A 172 13.63 0.99 2.56
C GLY A 172 12.70 2.20 2.72
N GLN A 173 11.58 2.19 1.99
CA GLN A 173 10.67 3.32 1.89
C GLN A 173 9.26 2.98 2.34
N ALA A 174 8.54 3.94 2.90
CA ALA A 174 7.09 3.84 3.08
C ALA A 174 6.36 4.87 2.21
N VAL A 175 5.32 4.40 1.55
CA VAL A 175 4.41 5.17 0.70
C VAL A 175 3.10 5.34 1.46
N LEU A 176 2.86 6.55 1.95
CA LEU A 176 1.67 6.91 2.70
C LEU A 176 0.68 7.62 1.77
N TYR A 177 -0.44 6.97 1.47
CA TYR A 177 -1.46 7.49 0.55
C TYR A 177 -2.41 8.43 1.31
N ARG A 178 -2.55 9.66 0.82
CA ARG A 178 -3.33 10.73 1.45
C ARG A 178 -4.28 11.40 0.45
N GLY A 179 -5.48 11.74 0.92
CA GLY A 179 -6.41 12.56 0.13
C GLY A 179 -6.02 14.03 0.19
N GLN A 180 -5.98 14.56 1.42
CA GLN A 180 -5.52 15.91 1.71
C GLN A 180 -4.13 15.83 2.38
N TRP A 181 -3.33 16.86 2.14
CA TRP A 181 -2.01 17.01 2.76
C TRP A 181 -1.81 18.49 3.08
N THR A 182 -1.49 18.81 4.34
CA THR A 182 -1.28 20.18 4.78
C THR A 182 0.14 20.40 5.32
N ALA A 183 0.56 21.65 5.39
CA ALA A 183 1.86 22.01 5.95
C ALA A 183 1.98 21.62 7.43
N GLU A 184 0.88 21.64 8.18
CA GLU A 184 0.84 21.21 9.57
C GLU A 184 1.02 19.69 9.71
N GLU A 185 0.37 18.89 8.85
CA GLU A 185 0.57 17.44 8.81
C GLU A 185 2.02 17.09 8.46
N GLU A 186 2.62 17.82 7.50
CA GLU A 186 4.00 17.64 7.12
C GLU A 186 4.97 17.99 8.24
N ALA A 187 4.82 19.16 8.86
CA ALA A 187 5.66 19.58 9.97
C ALA A 187 5.57 18.59 11.16
N GLY A 188 4.35 18.13 11.47
CA GLY A 188 4.12 17.13 12.51
C GLY A 188 4.75 15.77 12.19
N LEU A 189 4.74 15.35 10.93
CA LEU A 189 5.43 14.14 10.49
C LEU A 189 6.95 14.29 10.58
N VAL A 190 7.51 15.36 9.99
CA VAL A 190 8.95 15.63 9.97
C VAL A 190 9.52 15.67 11.39
N ALA A 191 8.80 16.24 12.35
CA ALA A 191 9.21 16.30 13.75
C ALA A 191 9.40 14.91 14.40
N ILE A 192 8.61 13.91 14.01
CA ILE A 192 8.63 12.58 14.66
C ILE A 192 9.48 11.55 13.93
N LEU A 193 9.78 11.77 12.65
CA LEU A 193 10.54 10.81 11.82
C LEU A 193 11.92 10.45 12.38
N PRO A 194 12.76 11.39 12.89
CA PRO A 194 14.06 11.04 13.46
C PRO A 194 13.96 10.09 14.66
N ARG A 195 12.89 10.17 15.45
CA ARG A 195 12.66 9.28 16.61
C ARG A 195 12.36 7.84 16.20
N LEU A 196 11.95 7.64 14.96
CA LEU A 196 11.63 6.36 14.35
C LEU A 196 12.73 5.89 13.39
N GLY A 197 13.82 6.65 13.22
CA GLY A 197 14.90 6.33 12.27
C GLY A 197 14.54 6.62 10.81
N GLY A 198 13.56 7.50 10.57
CA GLY A 198 13.12 7.88 9.24
C GLY A 198 13.42 9.32 8.87
N GLN A 199 13.24 9.63 7.60
CA GLN A 199 13.28 10.98 7.03
C GLN A 199 12.22 11.14 5.95
N LEU A 200 11.66 12.34 5.79
CA LEU A 200 10.77 12.65 4.68
C LEU A 200 11.62 12.72 3.41
N LEU A 201 11.30 11.87 2.43
CA LEU A 201 12.02 11.82 1.16
C LEU A 201 11.36 12.74 0.13
N GLU A 202 10.05 12.61 -0.04
CA GLU A 202 9.31 13.34 -1.07
C GLU A 202 7.82 13.40 -0.71
N VAL A 203 7.14 14.46 -1.16
CA VAL A 203 5.68 14.51 -1.25
C VAL A 203 5.29 14.77 -2.69
N ARG A 204 4.50 13.87 -3.26
CA ARG A 204 3.97 14.01 -4.63
C ARG A 204 2.48 14.24 -4.57
N SER A 205 1.97 15.13 -5.40
CA SER A 205 0.53 15.31 -5.61
C SER A 205 0.14 14.91 -7.03
N GLN A 206 -1.02 14.28 -7.17
CA GLN A 206 -1.61 13.92 -8.45
C GLN A 206 -3.10 14.20 -8.46
N VAL A 207 -3.63 14.53 -9.64
CA VAL A 207 -5.06 14.68 -9.88
C VAL A 207 -5.60 13.35 -10.39
N THR A 208 -6.69 12.88 -9.78
CA THR A 208 -7.29 11.59 -10.14
C THR A 208 -7.90 11.65 -11.54
N PRO A 209 -7.76 10.61 -12.38
CA PRO A 209 -8.06 10.73 -13.81
C PRO A 209 -9.54 10.89 -14.16
N LEU A 210 -10.46 10.45 -13.30
CA LEU A 210 -11.90 10.50 -13.52
C LEU A 210 -12.56 11.59 -12.68
N THR A 211 -12.39 11.54 -11.36
CA THR A 211 -13.06 12.41 -10.40
C THR A 211 -12.38 13.76 -10.21
N GLN A 212 -11.18 13.96 -10.78
CA GLN A 212 -10.42 15.21 -10.68
C GLN A 212 -10.15 15.65 -9.23
N GLY A 213 -10.13 14.69 -8.30
CA GLY A 213 -9.73 14.93 -6.92
C GLY A 213 -8.21 14.97 -6.79
N VAL A 214 -7.70 15.55 -5.71
CA VAL A 214 -6.25 15.51 -5.43
C VAL A 214 -5.92 14.30 -4.55
N ARG A 215 -4.80 13.65 -4.84
CA ARG A 215 -4.16 12.62 -4.02
C ARG A 215 -2.73 13.02 -3.77
N HIS A 216 -2.23 12.63 -2.61
CA HIS A 216 -0.86 12.82 -2.22
C HIS A 216 -0.22 11.48 -1.87
N THR A 217 1.03 11.32 -2.31
CA THR A 217 1.91 10.25 -1.87
C THR A 217 3.02 10.88 -1.06
N VAL A 218 3.03 10.58 0.23
CA VAL A 218 4.10 11.01 1.14
C VAL A 218 5.06 9.85 1.28
N VAL A 219 6.29 10.03 0.79
CA VAL A 219 7.34 9.03 0.82
C VAL A 219 8.29 9.34 1.96
N VAL A 220 8.44 8.37 2.86
CA VAL A 220 9.45 8.44 3.93
C VAL A 220 10.47 7.33 3.72
N THR A 221 11.73 7.61 4.00
CA THR A 221 12.83 6.65 3.87
C THR A 221 13.43 6.33 5.23
N LYS A 222 13.87 5.08 5.40
CA LYS A 222 14.55 4.58 6.59
C LYS A 222 16.04 4.90 6.52
N ILE A 223 16.53 5.72 7.44
CA ILE A 223 17.93 6.18 7.47
C ILE A 223 18.71 5.69 8.69
N ASP A 224 18.02 5.25 9.74
CA ASP A 224 18.63 4.71 10.96
C ASP A 224 17.71 3.66 11.58
N ARG A 225 18.27 2.80 12.45
CA ARG A 225 17.56 1.75 13.15
C ARG A 225 16.40 2.34 13.97
N THR A 226 15.23 1.73 13.91
CA THR A 226 14.12 2.13 14.78
C THR A 226 14.37 1.58 16.20
N PRO A 227 14.32 2.41 17.26
CA PRO A 227 14.44 1.93 18.63
C PRO A 227 13.44 0.82 18.98
N ASP A 228 13.84 -0.14 19.82
CA ASP A 228 13.04 -1.35 20.13
C ASP A 228 11.73 -1.07 20.87
N LYS A 229 11.60 0.10 21.47
CA LYS A 229 10.32 0.56 22.06
C LYS A 229 9.24 0.86 21.02
N PHE A 230 9.62 0.93 19.74
CA PHE A 230 8.72 1.22 18.62
C PHE A 230 8.55 0.00 17.70
N PRO A 231 7.32 -0.24 17.20
CA PRO A 231 6.11 0.54 17.50
C PRO A 231 5.64 0.31 18.95
N ARG A 232 4.94 1.28 19.51
CA ARG A 232 4.33 1.13 20.84
C ARG A 232 3.25 0.03 20.83
N LEU A 233 2.80 -0.37 22.02
CA LEU A 233 1.82 -1.45 22.20
C LEU A 233 0.55 -1.28 21.33
N PRO A 234 -0.10 -2.39 20.93
CA PRO A 234 -1.27 -2.36 20.06
C PRO A 234 -2.34 -1.34 20.48
N GLY A 235 -2.72 -0.47 19.55
CA GLY A 235 -3.70 0.59 19.73
C GLY A 235 -3.18 1.88 20.38
N ILE A 236 -1.97 1.90 20.96
CA ILE A 236 -1.37 3.13 21.49
C ILE A 236 -1.06 4.13 20.35
N PRO A 237 -0.41 3.73 19.23
CA PRO A 237 -0.11 4.67 18.16
C PRO A 237 -1.33 5.38 17.55
N ALA A 238 -2.47 4.71 17.49
CA ALA A 238 -3.73 5.28 17.02
C ALA A 238 -4.43 6.17 18.06
N LYS A 239 -4.36 5.82 19.35
CA LYS A 239 -4.99 6.59 20.44
C LYS A 239 -4.21 7.85 20.78
N THR A 240 -2.89 7.75 20.82
CA THR A 240 -1.98 8.86 21.14
C THR A 240 -0.84 8.89 20.12
N PRO A 241 -1.10 9.43 18.91
CA PRO A 241 -0.07 9.60 17.90
C PRO A 241 1.14 10.36 18.44
N LEU A 242 2.32 10.05 17.89
CA LEU A 242 3.51 10.84 18.20
C LEU A 242 3.29 12.28 17.73
N VAL A 243 3.81 13.22 18.53
CA VAL A 243 3.93 14.65 18.22
C VAL A 243 5.37 15.07 18.44
#